data_AF-G7JLQ5-F1
#
_entry.id   AF-G7JLQ5-F1
#
_cell.length_a   1.000
_cell.length_b   1.000
_cell.length_c   1.000
_cell.angle_alpha   90.00
_cell.angle_beta   90.00
_cell.angle_gamma   90.00
#
_symmetry.space_group_name_H-M   'P 1'
#
loop_
_entity.id
_entity.type
_entity.pdbx_description
1 polymer ?
#
loop_
_entity_poly.entity_id
_entity_poly.type
_entity_poly.pdbx_seq_one_letter_code
_entity_poly.pdbx_strand_id
1 'polypeptide(L)'
;MLLKLSTYLRHLVPPGIRLRKFIKVIFYLVFFTSLLGFMFNLNAVDCRNGENKCSNIGRKIGPEILGSNLESPVTSTEQSFRTAKIHEYFYRHVASNSIPEQLHCLDLTLANEHANNAAARLRLPSADLVPALVDNSYFHFVLASDNVLAASVVAKSLVQNSLQPWKVVLHIITDKKTYNSMQAWFSLHSLSPAIIEVKSLQDFDWFREGKVSLLEAMEKDQHVRSRFRGGSSAIISNTAEKPEDIAAKLKALSPTYSSVMNHIRIYIPELFPSLDKVVFLDNDIVVQTDLSPLWDIDMNGKVNGAVETCKGKDKRVMSKMLKSYLNFSHPLISKNFDPNECAWAYGMNILDLEAWRKTNISYTYHYWVEQNIKSDLSLWHLGTLPPGLIAFHGNVHTIDPFWHMLGLGYQENTNLVDAKNAGVVHFNGWAKPWLDIAFPQLKPLWTKYVDFSDNFIESCHIRA
;
A
#
# COMPACT_ATOMS: atom_id res chain seq x y z
N MET A 1 29.44 -3.56 -48.97
CA MET A 1 28.25 -3.77 -48.10
C MET A 1 27.28 -2.57 -48.10
N LEU A 2 27.75 -1.31 -48.10
CA LEU A 2 26.90 -0.11 -48.03
C LEU A 2 26.04 0.21 -49.27
N LEU A 3 26.36 -0.32 -50.47
CA LEU A 3 25.58 -0.08 -51.70
C LEU A 3 24.34 -0.97 -51.83
N LYS A 4 24.26 -2.11 -51.13
CA LYS A 4 23.08 -3.00 -51.15
C LYS A 4 21.99 -2.62 -50.13
N LEU A 5 22.31 -1.84 -49.10
CA LEU A 5 21.33 -1.30 -48.15
C LEU A 5 20.52 -0.10 -48.70
N SER A 6 21.00 0.54 -49.78
CA SER A 6 20.40 1.76 -50.34
C SER A 6 19.04 1.56 -51.02
N THR A 7 18.71 0.35 -51.46
CA THR A 7 17.43 0.05 -52.14
C THR A 7 16.33 -0.28 -51.15
N TYR A 8 16.63 -1.00 -50.07
CA TYR A 8 15.64 -1.39 -49.05
C TYR A 8 15.20 -0.21 -48.16
N LEU A 9 16.12 0.71 -47.84
CA LEU A 9 15.84 1.83 -46.94
C LEU A 9 14.98 2.94 -47.56
N ARG A 10 14.76 2.97 -48.88
CA ARG A 10 13.97 4.03 -49.52
C ARG A 10 12.49 4.00 -49.14
N HIS A 11 11.94 2.83 -48.83
CA HIS A 11 10.55 2.66 -48.43
C HIS A 11 10.27 3.07 -46.96
N LEU A 12 11.33 3.29 -46.17
CA LEU A 12 11.25 3.66 -44.75
C LEU A 12 11.54 5.13 -44.49
N VAL A 13 11.85 5.92 -45.53
CA VAL A 13 12.12 7.36 -45.40
C VAL A 13 10.80 8.14 -45.42
N PRO A 14 10.45 8.89 -44.36
CA PRO A 14 9.27 9.74 -44.36
C PRO A 14 9.32 10.80 -45.47
N PRO A 15 8.19 11.14 -46.10
CA PRO A 15 8.15 12.14 -47.17
C PRO A 15 8.71 13.48 -46.71
N GLY A 16 9.60 14.08 -47.52
CA GLY A 16 10.26 15.36 -47.23
C GLY A 16 11.67 15.27 -46.63
N ILE A 17 12.16 14.08 -46.24
CA ILE A 17 13.50 13.90 -45.66
C ILE A 17 14.47 13.31 -46.70
N ARG A 18 15.61 13.96 -46.93
CA ARG A 18 16.67 13.41 -47.81
C ARG A 18 17.30 12.16 -47.18
N LEU A 19 17.38 11.06 -47.93
CA LEU A 19 17.93 9.75 -47.50
C LEU A 19 19.28 9.84 -46.76
N ARG A 20 20.18 10.75 -47.17
CA ARG A 20 21.47 10.98 -46.47
C ARG A 20 21.32 11.51 -45.04
N LYS A 21 20.29 12.31 -44.74
CA LYS A 21 19.99 12.79 -43.38
C LYS A 21 19.41 11.66 -42.52
N PHE A 22 18.53 10.84 -43.09
CA PHE A 22 17.92 9.70 -42.40
C PHE A 22 18.97 8.64 -42.00
N ILE A 23 19.90 8.30 -42.92
CA ILE A 23 20.99 7.36 -42.64
C ILE A 23 21.93 7.91 -41.55
N LYS A 24 22.21 9.22 -41.53
CA LYS A 24 23.01 9.82 -40.45
C LYS A 24 22.33 9.67 -39.09
N VAL A 25 21.02 9.91 -39.00
CA VAL A 25 20.26 9.77 -37.74
C VAL A 25 20.29 8.33 -37.22
N ILE A 26 20.08 7.34 -38.10
CA ILE A 26 20.18 5.92 -37.71
C ILE A 26 21.59 5.58 -37.26
N PHE A 27 22.62 6.08 -37.94
CA PHE A 27 24.01 5.84 -37.55
C PHE A 27 24.31 6.44 -36.17
N TYR A 28 23.81 7.65 -35.88
CA TYR A 28 23.93 8.24 -34.54
C TYR A 28 23.15 7.45 -33.49
N LEU A 29 21.94 6.97 -33.80
CA LEU A 29 21.15 6.15 -32.87
C LEU A 29 21.85 4.82 -32.54
N VAL A 30 22.34 4.11 -33.55
CA VAL A 30 23.06 2.83 -33.37
C VAL A 30 24.40 3.03 -32.66
N PHE A 31 25.09 4.14 -32.96
CA PHE A 31 26.32 4.51 -32.28
C PHE A 31 26.05 4.85 -30.81
N PHE A 32 24.99 5.60 -30.50
CA PHE A 32 24.61 5.94 -29.12
C PHE A 32 24.11 4.73 -28.32
N THR A 33 23.35 3.82 -28.91
CA THR A 33 22.92 2.59 -28.23
C THR A 33 24.09 1.64 -27.97
N SER A 34 25.04 1.55 -28.90
CA SER A 34 26.27 0.77 -28.71
C SER A 34 27.20 1.40 -27.67
N LEU A 35 27.28 2.74 -27.63
CA LEU A 35 28.05 3.46 -26.61
C LEU A 35 27.40 3.33 -25.22
N LEU A 36 26.07 3.37 -25.12
CA LEU A 36 25.35 3.10 -23.86
C LEU A 36 25.59 1.66 -23.39
N GLY A 37 25.55 0.68 -24.30
CA GLY A 37 25.85 -0.72 -23.99
C GLY A 37 27.30 -0.95 -23.53
N PHE A 38 28.25 -0.17 -24.07
CA PHE A 38 29.65 -0.22 -23.65
C PHE A 38 29.89 0.48 -22.31
N MET A 39 29.19 1.59 -22.05
CA MET A 39 29.21 2.29 -20.74
C MET A 39 28.54 1.47 -19.63
N PHE A 40 27.52 0.66 -19.95
CA PHE A 40 26.93 -0.28 -18.99
C PHE A 40 27.86 -1.47 -18.68
N ASN A 41 28.58 -1.99 -19.66
CA ASN A 41 29.55 -3.08 -19.44
C ASN A 41 30.80 -2.64 -18.67
N LEU A 42 31.20 -1.37 -18.75
CA LEU A 42 32.32 -0.83 -17.96
C LEU A 42 31.97 -0.57 -16.49
N ASN A 43 30.67 -0.50 -16.13
CA ASN A 43 30.21 -0.31 -14.75
C ASN A 43 29.72 -1.60 -14.07
N ALA A 44 29.63 -2.71 -14.81
CA ALA A 44 29.31 -4.03 -14.25
C ALA A 44 30.61 -4.78 -13.90
N VAL A 45 31.30 -4.32 -12.85
CA VAL A 45 32.30 -5.14 -12.16
C VAL A 45 31.58 -5.93 -11.07
N ASP A 46 31.62 -7.25 -11.25
CA ASP A 46 30.99 -8.29 -10.44
C ASP A 46 31.40 -8.17 -8.95
N CYS A 47 30.46 -7.82 -8.07
CA CYS A 47 30.61 -7.94 -6.62
C CYS A 47 29.86 -9.18 -6.15
N ARG A 48 30.48 -10.36 -6.26
CA ARG A 48 29.98 -11.58 -5.61
C ARG A 48 30.60 -11.75 -4.22
N ASN A 49 29.70 -11.94 -3.26
CA ASN A 49 29.85 -12.55 -1.93
C ASN A 49 31.01 -12.09 -1.04
N GLY A 50 30.62 -11.32 -0.01
CA GLY A 50 31.04 -11.59 1.36
C GLY A 50 32.54 -11.69 1.63
N GLU A 51 33.31 -10.66 1.26
CA GLU A 51 34.56 -10.27 1.95
C GLU A 51 34.97 -8.87 1.47
N ASN A 52 35.31 -7.96 2.39
CA ASN A 52 35.63 -6.56 2.13
C ASN A 52 36.97 -6.38 1.37
N LYS A 53 37.02 -6.58 0.05
CA LYS A 53 38.13 -6.11 -0.81
C LYS A 53 37.72 -6.05 -2.29
N CYS A 54 37.38 -4.86 -2.77
CA CYS A 54 37.41 -4.55 -4.21
C CYS A 54 38.81 -4.05 -4.61
N SER A 55 39.37 -4.60 -5.69
CA SER A 55 40.70 -4.25 -6.22
C SER A 55 40.71 -2.84 -6.84
N ASN A 56 41.51 -1.95 -6.27
CA ASN A 56 41.74 -0.58 -6.76
C ASN A 56 42.69 -0.56 -7.97
N ILE A 57 42.18 -0.74 -9.19
CA ILE A 57 42.91 -0.38 -10.43
C ILE A 57 42.38 0.98 -10.90
N GLY A 58 42.82 2.04 -10.21
CA GLY A 58 42.50 3.44 -10.55
C GLY A 58 43.53 4.43 -10.00
N ARG A 59 44.69 3.96 -9.55
CA ARG A 59 45.75 4.79 -8.93
C ARG A 59 47.07 4.60 -9.66
N LYS A 60 47.12 4.97 -10.94
CA LYS A 60 48.39 5.14 -11.66
C LYS A 60 48.31 6.06 -12.88
N ILE A 61 47.64 7.20 -12.72
CA ILE A 61 47.94 8.40 -13.51
C ILE A 61 47.86 9.56 -12.50
N GLY A 62 49.02 10.02 -12.04
CA GLY A 62 49.12 11.17 -11.15
C GLY A 62 48.99 12.48 -11.96
N PRO A 63 48.39 13.54 -11.39
CA PRO A 63 48.36 14.85 -12.00
C PRO A 63 49.63 15.61 -11.61
N GLU A 64 50.59 15.74 -12.51
CA GLU A 64 51.43 16.92 -12.54
C GLU A 64 50.83 17.88 -13.56
N ILE A 65 50.66 19.14 -13.15
CA ILE A 65 50.11 20.28 -13.92
C ILE A 65 48.57 20.40 -13.83
N LEU A 66 48.07 20.89 -12.69
CA LEU A 66 47.21 22.08 -12.55
C LEU A 66 46.74 22.22 -11.10
N GLY A 67 46.96 23.41 -10.54
CA GLY A 67 46.84 23.70 -9.12
C GLY A 67 45.42 23.61 -8.55
N SER A 68 45.40 23.26 -7.26
CA SER A 68 44.48 23.77 -6.23
C SER A 68 42.99 23.89 -6.60
N ASN A 69 42.20 22.87 -6.25
CA ASN A 69 41.13 22.95 -5.25
C ASN A 69 40.48 21.57 -5.12
N LEU A 70 40.95 20.78 -4.15
CA LEU A 70 40.28 19.55 -3.73
C LEU A 70 39.17 19.91 -2.74
N GLU A 71 38.11 20.57 -3.22
CA GLU A 71 36.80 20.49 -2.56
C GLU A 71 36.20 19.11 -2.89
N SER A 72 36.57 18.15 -2.04
CA SER A 72 35.93 16.88 -1.69
C SER A 72 35.15 16.07 -2.76
N PRO A 73 35.72 14.98 -3.32
CA PRO A 73 35.00 13.94 -4.06
C PRO A 73 33.90 13.21 -3.25
N VAL A 74 33.90 13.39 -1.92
CA VAL A 74 32.95 12.78 -0.99
C VAL A 74 31.57 13.44 -1.07
N THR A 75 31.51 14.77 -1.25
CA THR A 75 30.23 15.51 -1.30
C THR A 75 29.47 15.25 -2.59
N SER A 76 30.17 15.12 -3.74
CA SER A 76 29.55 14.80 -5.02
C SER A 76 29.01 13.37 -5.08
N THR A 77 29.72 12.42 -4.46
CA THR A 77 29.28 11.02 -4.36
C THR A 77 28.07 10.87 -3.43
N GLU A 78 28.08 11.57 -2.29
CA GLU A 78 26.95 11.59 -1.36
C GLU A 78 25.71 12.24 -1.98
N GLN A 79 25.88 13.35 -2.70
CA GLN A 79 24.79 14.02 -3.41
C GLN A 79 24.23 13.12 -4.53
N SER A 80 25.09 12.43 -5.27
CA SER A 80 24.67 11.46 -6.30
C SER A 80 23.88 10.29 -5.70
N PHE A 81 24.32 9.75 -4.55
CA PHE A 81 23.60 8.70 -3.82
C PHE A 81 22.22 9.19 -3.35
N ARG A 82 22.14 10.40 -2.78
CA ARG A 82 20.87 11.01 -2.36
C ARG A 82 19.90 11.18 -3.53
N THR A 83 20.37 11.73 -4.66
CA THR A 83 19.54 11.89 -5.87
C THR A 83 19.06 10.54 -6.42
N ALA A 84 19.93 9.53 -6.48
CA ALA A 84 19.55 8.18 -6.89
C ALA A 84 18.46 7.59 -5.98
N LYS A 85 18.60 7.78 -4.66
CA LYS A 85 17.60 7.30 -3.68
C LYS A 85 16.25 8.01 -3.84
N ILE A 86 16.25 9.33 -4.08
CA ILE A 86 15.05 10.11 -4.36
C ILE A 86 14.35 9.61 -5.63
N HIS A 87 15.09 9.39 -6.71
CA HIS A 87 14.55 8.83 -7.95
C HIS A 87 13.97 7.42 -7.73
N GLU A 88 14.67 6.55 -7.00
CA GLU A 88 14.16 5.22 -6.65
C GLU A 88 12.80 5.31 -5.94
N TYR A 89 12.66 6.19 -4.94
CA TYR A 89 11.40 6.39 -4.23
C TYR A 89 10.30 6.95 -5.13
N PHE A 90 10.64 7.85 -6.05
CA PHE A 90 9.70 8.36 -7.03
C PHE A 90 9.20 7.27 -7.98
N TYR A 91 10.09 6.44 -8.54
CA TYR A 91 9.70 5.34 -9.41
C TYR A 91 8.85 4.30 -8.69
N ARG A 92 9.21 3.95 -7.43
CA ARG A 92 8.37 3.08 -6.59
C ARG A 92 6.99 3.68 -6.35
N HIS A 93 6.90 4.98 -6.07
CA HIS A 93 5.62 5.67 -5.89
C HIS A 93 4.76 5.60 -7.14
N VAL A 94 5.31 5.94 -8.32
CA VAL A 94 4.58 5.87 -9.59
C VAL A 94 4.10 4.44 -9.86
N ALA A 95 5.00 3.46 -9.78
CA ALA A 95 4.66 2.05 -10.00
C ALA A 95 3.59 1.54 -9.01
N SER A 96 3.62 1.97 -7.75
CA SER A 96 2.64 1.55 -6.75
C SER A 96 1.23 2.14 -6.93
N ASN A 97 1.11 3.24 -7.68
CA ASN A 97 -0.15 3.92 -7.92
C ASN A 97 -0.78 3.57 -9.27
N SER A 98 -0.01 2.96 -10.18
CA SER A 98 -0.53 2.44 -11.43
C SER A 98 -1.33 1.18 -11.16
N ILE A 99 -2.54 1.08 -11.71
CA ILE A 99 -3.29 -0.18 -11.75
C ILE A 99 -2.61 -1.05 -12.80
N PRO A 100 -2.04 -2.22 -12.44
CA PRO A 100 -1.46 -3.14 -13.41
C PRO A 100 -2.51 -3.58 -14.44
N GLU A 101 -2.11 -3.68 -15.70
CA GLU A 101 -2.97 -4.12 -16.80
C GLU A 101 -3.64 -5.46 -16.48
N GLN A 102 -2.92 -6.35 -15.81
CA GLN A 102 -3.39 -7.67 -15.40
C GLN A 102 -4.52 -7.61 -14.37
N LEU A 103 -4.44 -6.69 -13.40
CA LEU A 103 -5.52 -6.49 -12.42
C LEU A 103 -6.74 -5.86 -13.07
N HIS A 104 -6.53 -4.93 -14.00
CA HIS A 104 -7.62 -4.34 -14.76
C HIS A 104 -8.36 -5.38 -15.63
N CYS A 105 -7.60 -6.27 -16.29
CA CYS A 105 -8.16 -7.41 -17.00
C CYS A 105 -9.02 -8.28 -16.08
N LEU A 106 -8.52 -8.60 -14.88
CA LEU A 106 -9.23 -9.44 -13.92
C LEU A 106 -10.57 -8.81 -13.52
N ASP A 107 -10.55 -7.53 -13.15
CA ASP A 107 -11.77 -6.81 -12.75
C ASP A 107 -12.81 -6.76 -13.87
N LEU A 108 -12.39 -6.45 -15.11
CA LEU A 108 -13.29 -6.40 -16.26
C LEU A 108 -13.87 -7.77 -16.60
N THR A 109 -13.04 -8.81 -16.54
CA THR A 109 -13.46 -10.20 -16.84
C THR A 109 -14.49 -10.66 -15.81
N LEU A 110 -14.25 -10.41 -14.52
CA LEU A 110 -15.19 -10.75 -13.45
C LEU A 110 -16.47 -9.92 -13.50
N ALA A 111 -16.39 -8.64 -13.89
CA ALA A 111 -17.58 -7.82 -14.10
C ALA A 111 -18.43 -8.37 -15.26
N ASN A 112 -17.79 -8.85 -16.32
CA ASN A 112 -18.46 -9.52 -17.42
C ASN A 112 -19.09 -10.86 -16.99
N GLU A 113 -18.39 -11.65 -16.16
CA GLU A 113 -18.97 -12.85 -15.55
C GLU A 113 -20.19 -12.53 -14.69
N HIS A 114 -20.11 -11.52 -13.83
CA HIS A 114 -21.25 -11.09 -13.02
C HIS A 114 -22.47 -10.76 -13.89
N ALA A 115 -22.27 -10.13 -15.06
CA ALA A 115 -23.36 -9.78 -15.96
C ALA A 115 -24.00 -11.01 -16.64
N ASN A 116 -23.19 -12.00 -17.04
CA ASN A 116 -23.62 -13.06 -17.96
C ASN A 116 -23.80 -14.44 -17.29
N ASN A 117 -23.17 -14.67 -16.14
CA ASN A 117 -23.13 -15.95 -15.45
C ASN A 117 -24.00 -15.90 -14.18
N ALA A 118 -25.00 -16.77 -14.10
CA ALA A 118 -25.88 -16.82 -12.93
C ALA A 118 -25.15 -17.30 -11.65
N ALA A 119 -24.14 -18.17 -11.79
CA ALA A 119 -23.32 -18.62 -10.67
C ALA A 119 -22.46 -17.48 -10.09
N ALA A 120 -22.06 -16.51 -10.92
CA ALA A 120 -21.34 -15.32 -10.48
C ALA A 120 -22.22 -14.30 -9.73
N ARG A 121 -23.55 -14.52 -9.68
CA ARG A 121 -24.53 -13.66 -9.00
C ARG A 121 -25.19 -14.35 -7.81
N LEU A 122 -24.63 -15.45 -7.33
CA LEU A 122 -25.15 -16.11 -6.13
C LEU A 122 -25.14 -15.12 -4.96
N ARG A 123 -26.19 -15.18 -4.14
CA ARG A 123 -26.29 -14.36 -2.95
C ARG A 123 -25.25 -14.84 -1.93
N LEU A 124 -24.48 -13.91 -1.39
CA LEU A 124 -23.45 -14.16 -0.40
C LEU A 124 -23.86 -13.50 0.93
N PRO A 125 -24.15 -14.28 1.99
CA PRO A 125 -24.23 -15.74 2.03
C PRO A 125 -25.59 -16.26 1.52
N SER A 126 -25.77 -17.58 1.51
CA SER A 126 -27.08 -18.21 1.28
C SER A 126 -28.10 -17.74 2.32
N ALA A 127 -29.39 -17.81 1.98
CA ALA A 127 -30.47 -17.27 2.82
C ALA A 127 -30.45 -17.83 4.26
N ASP A 128 -30.13 -19.11 4.42
CA ASP A 128 -30.10 -19.79 5.72
C ASP A 128 -28.97 -19.29 6.64
N LEU A 129 -27.91 -18.72 6.06
CA LEU A 129 -26.74 -18.22 6.78
C LEU A 129 -26.81 -16.70 7.04
N VAL A 130 -27.82 -16.00 6.53
CA VAL A 130 -28.01 -14.56 6.76
C VAL A 130 -28.08 -14.19 8.25
N PRO A 131 -28.73 -14.95 9.15
CA PRO A 131 -28.75 -14.63 10.57
C PRO A 131 -27.36 -14.58 11.22
N ALA A 132 -26.39 -15.36 10.71
CA ALA A 132 -25.02 -15.38 11.24
C ALA A 132 -24.26 -14.07 11.00
N LEU A 133 -24.72 -13.22 10.08
CA LEU A 133 -24.07 -11.94 9.77
C LEU A 133 -24.14 -10.92 10.91
N VAL A 134 -25.00 -11.15 11.91
CA VAL A 134 -25.19 -10.27 13.08
C VAL A 134 -25.10 -11.03 14.40
N ASP A 135 -24.68 -12.30 14.38
CA ASP A 135 -24.61 -13.18 15.55
C ASP A 135 -23.23 -13.10 16.21
N ASN A 136 -23.15 -12.41 17.34
CA ASN A 136 -21.92 -12.21 18.10
C ASN A 136 -21.25 -13.50 18.64
N SER A 137 -21.85 -14.68 18.45
CA SER A 137 -21.18 -15.97 18.72
C SER A 137 -20.17 -16.41 17.64
N TYR A 138 -20.14 -15.71 16.49
CA TYR A 138 -19.20 -15.89 15.39
C TYR A 138 -18.00 -14.94 15.47
N PHE A 139 -16.93 -15.29 14.75
CA PHE A 139 -15.76 -14.43 14.59
C PHE A 139 -15.94 -13.54 13.35
N HIS A 140 -16.32 -12.29 13.59
CA HIS A 140 -16.55 -11.28 12.57
C HIS A 140 -15.27 -10.56 12.16
N PHE A 141 -14.89 -10.72 10.90
CA PHE A 141 -13.78 -10.02 10.26
C PHE A 141 -14.32 -9.02 9.24
N VAL A 142 -13.71 -7.85 9.17
CA VAL A 142 -14.08 -6.79 8.23
C VAL A 142 -12.90 -6.47 7.33
N LEU A 143 -13.12 -6.51 6.03
CA LEU A 143 -12.13 -6.19 5.00
C LEU A 143 -12.72 -5.13 4.08
N ALA A 144 -12.05 -3.99 3.93
CA ALA A 144 -12.41 -2.97 2.95
C ALA A 144 -11.40 -2.98 1.78
N SER A 145 -11.86 -3.22 0.55
CA SER A 145 -10.97 -3.33 -0.62
C SER A 145 -11.68 -2.99 -1.92
N ASP A 146 -10.94 -2.32 -2.81
CA ASP A 146 -11.25 -2.11 -4.23
C ASP A 146 -10.36 -3.00 -5.15
N ASN A 147 -9.65 -3.97 -4.57
CA ASN A 147 -8.79 -4.91 -5.28
C ASN A 147 -9.25 -6.34 -4.99
N VAL A 148 -9.81 -7.00 -6.01
CA VAL A 148 -10.36 -8.36 -5.89
C VAL A 148 -9.28 -9.38 -5.56
N LEU A 149 -8.13 -9.33 -6.24
CA LEU A 149 -7.05 -10.30 -6.02
C LEU A 149 -6.48 -10.17 -4.61
N ALA A 150 -6.23 -8.95 -4.14
CA ALA A 150 -5.77 -8.69 -2.79
C ALA A 150 -6.78 -9.19 -1.74
N ALA A 151 -8.08 -8.89 -1.94
CA ALA A 151 -9.13 -9.36 -1.06
C ALA A 151 -9.24 -10.89 -1.03
N SER A 152 -9.07 -11.56 -2.17
CA SER A 152 -9.08 -13.01 -2.27
C SER A 152 -7.98 -13.66 -1.43
N VAL A 153 -6.78 -13.07 -1.39
CA VAL A 153 -5.65 -13.59 -0.60
C VAL A 153 -5.89 -13.39 0.88
N VAL A 154 -6.41 -12.23 1.31
CA VAL A 154 -6.79 -12.01 2.71
C VAL A 154 -7.84 -13.04 3.14
N ALA A 155 -8.92 -13.18 2.37
CA ALA A 155 -10.00 -14.11 2.68
C ALA A 155 -9.52 -15.57 2.72
N LYS A 156 -8.77 -16.00 1.71
CA LYS A 156 -8.25 -17.38 1.64
C LYS A 156 -7.24 -17.66 2.75
N SER A 157 -6.33 -16.73 3.04
CA SER A 157 -5.36 -16.89 4.12
C SER A 157 -6.04 -16.92 5.49
N LEU A 158 -7.06 -16.09 5.72
CA LEU A 158 -7.88 -16.11 6.94
C LEU A 158 -8.56 -17.47 7.14
N VAL A 159 -9.25 -17.98 6.12
CA VAL A 159 -10.02 -19.22 6.22
C VAL A 159 -9.10 -20.44 6.33
N GLN A 160 -8.04 -20.51 5.53
CA GLN A 160 -7.13 -21.67 5.53
C GLN A 160 -6.32 -21.82 6.82
N ASN A 161 -6.04 -20.72 7.53
CA ASN A 161 -5.31 -20.77 8.79
C ASN A 161 -6.23 -20.76 10.02
N SER A 162 -7.55 -20.73 9.84
CA SER A 162 -8.48 -20.81 10.96
C SER A 162 -8.65 -22.24 11.46
N LEU A 163 -8.67 -22.43 12.78
CA LEU A 163 -9.00 -23.71 13.41
C LEU A 163 -10.51 -23.99 13.41
N GLN A 164 -11.34 -22.96 13.26
CA GLN A 164 -12.80 -23.05 13.26
C GLN A 164 -13.38 -22.27 12.07
N PRO A 165 -13.11 -22.67 10.82
CA PRO A 165 -13.54 -21.92 9.63
C PRO A 165 -15.06 -21.77 9.53
N TRP A 166 -15.85 -22.68 10.11
CA TRP A 166 -17.32 -22.58 10.16
C TRP A 166 -17.85 -21.48 11.10
N LYS A 167 -16.99 -20.91 11.96
CA LYS A 167 -17.31 -19.75 12.80
C LYS A 167 -16.84 -18.42 12.20
N VAL A 168 -16.13 -18.45 11.07
CA VAL A 168 -15.61 -17.24 10.43
C VAL A 168 -16.71 -16.58 9.61
N VAL A 169 -16.98 -15.31 9.92
CA VAL A 169 -17.82 -14.43 9.09
C VAL A 169 -16.93 -13.31 8.56
N LEU A 170 -16.75 -13.22 7.24
CA LEU A 170 -15.99 -12.17 6.60
C LEU A 170 -16.91 -11.21 5.85
N HIS A 171 -16.94 -9.96 6.32
CA HIS A 171 -17.63 -8.86 5.67
C HIS A 171 -16.67 -8.10 4.77
N ILE A 172 -16.87 -8.20 3.46
CA ILE A 172 -16.08 -7.52 2.44
C ILE A 172 -16.82 -6.28 1.99
N ILE A 173 -16.28 -5.12 2.32
CA ILE A 173 -16.80 -3.82 1.92
C ILE A 173 -16.03 -3.32 0.71
N THR A 174 -16.74 -2.95 -0.35
CA THR A 174 -16.14 -2.50 -1.61
C THR A 174 -16.85 -1.27 -2.15
N ASP A 175 -16.21 -0.57 -3.09
CA ASP A 175 -16.86 0.50 -3.83
C ASP A 175 -17.85 -0.03 -4.88
N LYS A 176 -18.67 0.85 -5.43
CA LYS A 176 -19.66 0.49 -6.47
C LYS A 176 -19.01 -0.07 -7.73
N LYS A 177 -17.83 0.43 -8.09
CA LYS A 177 -17.17 0.08 -9.36
C LYS A 177 -16.70 -1.36 -9.34
N THR A 178 -16.21 -1.81 -8.18
CA THR A 178 -15.60 -3.11 -7.96
C THR A 178 -16.61 -4.14 -7.44
N TYR A 179 -17.78 -3.70 -6.93
CA TYR A 179 -18.81 -4.57 -6.36
C TYR A 179 -19.14 -5.80 -7.21
N ASN A 180 -19.43 -5.62 -8.50
CA ASN A 180 -19.80 -6.73 -9.39
C ASN A 180 -18.66 -7.75 -9.51
N SER A 181 -17.42 -7.28 -9.68
CA SER A 181 -16.24 -8.14 -9.81
C SER A 181 -15.95 -8.88 -8.50
N MET A 182 -16.07 -8.19 -7.36
CA MET A 182 -15.93 -8.77 -6.03
C MET A 182 -16.99 -9.84 -5.75
N GLN A 183 -18.26 -9.54 -6.04
CA GLN A 183 -19.37 -10.47 -5.91
C GLN A 183 -19.16 -11.71 -6.79
N ALA A 184 -18.77 -11.53 -8.05
CA ALA A 184 -18.48 -12.63 -8.96
C ALA A 184 -17.36 -13.54 -8.45
N TRP A 185 -16.25 -12.96 -8.01
CA TRP A 185 -15.12 -13.73 -7.49
C TRP A 185 -15.54 -14.63 -6.33
N PHE A 186 -16.16 -14.06 -5.30
CA PHE A 186 -16.54 -14.83 -4.10
C PHE A 186 -17.74 -15.76 -4.31
N SER A 187 -18.55 -15.54 -5.35
CA SER A 187 -19.61 -16.47 -5.74
C SER A 187 -19.05 -17.70 -6.48
N LEU A 188 -18.02 -17.50 -7.31
CA LEU A 188 -17.38 -18.58 -8.07
C LEU A 188 -16.30 -19.32 -7.26
N HIS A 189 -15.70 -18.67 -6.27
CA HIS A 189 -14.64 -19.22 -5.41
C HIS A 189 -15.12 -19.31 -3.96
N SER A 190 -15.99 -20.28 -3.68
CA SER A 190 -16.53 -20.49 -2.34
C SER A 190 -15.41 -20.81 -1.34
N LEU A 191 -15.47 -20.14 -0.18
CA LEU A 191 -14.61 -20.39 0.99
C LEU A 191 -15.35 -21.16 2.10
N SER A 192 -16.35 -21.97 1.73
CA SER A 192 -17.10 -22.82 2.67
C SER A 192 -16.14 -23.69 3.51
N PRO A 193 -16.36 -23.83 4.83
CA PRO A 193 -17.56 -23.47 5.58
C PRO A 193 -17.62 -22.02 6.11
N ALA A 194 -16.67 -21.15 5.76
CA ALA A 194 -16.73 -19.75 6.17
C ALA A 194 -17.88 -19.00 5.49
N ILE A 195 -18.44 -18.01 6.19
CA ILE A 195 -19.55 -17.20 5.74
C ILE A 195 -18.99 -15.90 5.17
N ILE A 196 -19.22 -15.65 3.89
CA ILE A 196 -18.73 -14.46 3.19
C ILE A 196 -19.92 -13.57 2.84
N GLU A 197 -19.79 -12.28 3.15
CA GLU A 197 -20.69 -11.22 2.69
C GLU A 197 -19.89 -10.22 1.87
N VAL A 198 -20.43 -9.78 0.73
CA VAL A 198 -19.88 -8.67 -0.05
C VAL A 198 -20.92 -7.55 -0.07
N LYS A 199 -20.53 -6.34 0.33
CA LYS A 199 -21.38 -5.16 0.38
C LYS A 199 -20.75 -3.98 -0.34
N SER A 200 -21.56 -3.27 -1.10
CA SER A 200 -21.17 -1.99 -1.68
C SER A 200 -21.37 -0.88 -0.64
N LEU A 201 -20.48 0.12 -0.63
CA LEU A 201 -20.71 1.33 0.15
C LEU A 201 -22.04 2.03 -0.15
N GLN A 202 -22.60 1.84 -1.35
CA GLN A 202 -23.89 2.43 -1.71
C GLN A 202 -25.09 1.74 -1.07
N ASP A 203 -24.88 0.56 -0.48
CA ASP A 203 -25.94 -0.18 0.22
C ASP A 203 -26.22 0.41 1.61
N PHE A 204 -25.38 1.34 2.09
CA PHE A 204 -25.54 2.01 3.37
C PHE A 204 -26.25 3.36 3.20
N ASP A 205 -27.46 3.48 3.74
CA ASP A 205 -28.31 4.67 3.60
C ASP A 205 -27.62 5.95 4.07
N TRP A 206 -26.89 5.91 5.18
CA TRP A 206 -26.18 7.06 5.73
C TRP A 206 -25.06 7.58 4.80
N PHE A 207 -24.46 6.70 4.01
CA PHE A 207 -23.45 7.07 3.01
C PHE A 207 -24.10 7.72 1.79
N ARG A 208 -25.25 7.18 1.35
CA ARG A 208 -26.03 7.73 0.23
C ARG A 208 -26.66 9.09 0.53
N GLU A 209 -27.10 9.30 1.77
CA GLU A 209 -27.77 10.54 2.20
C GLU A 209 -26.83 11.74 2.40
N GLY A 210 -25.52 11.59 2.14
CA GLY A 210 -24.58 12.71 2.20
C GLY A 210 -24.37 13.27 3.61
N LYS A 211 -24.78 12.54 4.66
CA LYS A 211 -24.60 12.91 6.08
C LYS A 211 -23.12 12.89 6.53
N VAL A 212 -22.21 12.79 5.58
CA VAL A 212 -20.83 12.39 5.77
C VAL A 212 -19.94 13.59 5.44
N SER A 213 -19.58 14.34 6.48
CA SER A 213 -18.55 15.39 6.41
C SER A 213 -17.22 14.88 5.86
N LEU A 214 -16.99 13.56 5.92
CA LEU A 214 -15.81 12.90 5.37
C LEU A 214 -15.72 13.00 3.84
N LEU A 215 -16.79 12.81 3.06
CA LEU A 215 -16.68 12.85 1.59
C LEU A 215 -16.31 14.27 1.14
N GLU A 216 -16.96 15.28 1.71
CA GLU A 216 -16.59 16.67 1.48
C GLU A 216 -15.17 16.98 1.97
N ALA A 217 -14.78 16.46 3.14
CA ALA A 217 -13.44 16.65 3.68
C ALA A 217 -12.37 15.98 2.81
N MET A 218 -12.64 14.79 2.28
CA MET A 218 -11.78 14.04 1.36
C MET A 218 -11.70 14.71 0.00
N GLU A 219 -12.81 15.21 -0.55
CA GLU A 219 -12.82 15.97 -1.81
C GLU A 219 -12.05 17.28 -1.66
N LYS A 220 -12.28 18.02 -0.56
CA LYS A 220 -11.52 19.25 -0.24
C LYS A 220 -10.05 18.94 -0.03
N ASP A 221 -9.71 17.88 0.70
CA ASP A 221 -8.34 17.43 0.92
C ASP A 221 -7.68 17.00 -0.40
N GLN A 222 -8.34 16.23 -1.26
CA GLN A 222 -7.84 15.88 -2.60
C GLN A 222 -7.62 17.14 -3.47
N HIS A 223 -8.57 18.08 -3.42
CA HIS A 223 -8.50 19.33 -4.17
C HIS A 223 -7.39 20.26 -3.69
N VAL A 224 -7.18 20.36 -2.37
CA VAL A 224 -6.06 21.11 -1.78
C VAL A 224 -4.75 20.39 -2.08
N ARG A 225 -4.66 19.06 -1.93
CA ARG A 225 -3.48 18.23 -2.25
C ARG A 225 -3.03 18.35 -3.69
N SER A 226 -3.97 18.41 -4.65
CA SER A 226 -3.64 18.63 -6.07
C SER A 226 -2.98 19.99 -6.33
N ARG A 227 -3.17 20.97 -5.43
CA ARG A 227 -2.53 22.29 -5.47
C ARG A 227 -1.35 22.44 -4.51
N PHE A 228 -1.30 21.66 -3.43
CA PHE A 228 -0.25 21.73 -2.43
C PHE A 228 1.04 21.12 -3.01
N ARG A 229 1.94 22.00 -3.46
CA ARG A 229 3.34 21.71 -3.82
C ARG A 229 3.58 20.97 -5.15
N GLY A 230 3.03 21.47 -6.27
CA GLY A 230 3.54 21.21 -7.63
C GLY A 230 3.63 19.74 -8.09
N GLY A 231 2.93 18.83 -7.41
CA GLY A 231 2.95 17.38 -7.68
C GLY A 231 4.26 16.69 -7.31
N SER A 232 4.31 15.38 -7.57
CA SER A 232 5.48 14.53 -7.30
C SER A 232 6.77 15.04 -7.97
N SER A 233 6.65 15.79 -9.08
CA SER A 233 7.74 16.47 -9.80
C SER A 233 8.37 17.64 -9.03
N ALA A 234 7.59 18.42 -8.29
CA ALA A 234 8.15 19.52 -7.50
C ALA A 234 8.83 18.98 -6.22
N ILE A 235 8.32 17.90 -5.64
CA ILE A 235 8.92 17.25 -4.46
C ILE A 235 10.32 16.70 -4.77
N ILE A 236 10.51 16.05 -5.92
CA ILE A 236 11.82 15.49 -6.32
C ILE A 236 12.84 16.58 -6.72
N SER A 237 12.38 17.79 -7.06
CA SER A 237 13.28 18.90 -7.40
C SER A 237 14.04 19.45 -6.19
N ASN A 238 13.54 19.24 -4.97
CA ASN A 238 14.19 19.68 -3.75
C ASN A 238 15.19 18.63 -3.22
N THR A 239 16.39 18.61 -3.79
CA THR A 239 17.47 17.69 -3.39
C THR A 239 18.13 18.00 -2.05
N ALA A 240 17.73 19.10 -1.39
CA ALA A 240 18.25 19.49 -0.07
C ALA A 240 17.61 18.71 1.09
N GLU A 241 16.42 18.13 0.89
CA GLU A 241 15.73 17.33 1.90
C GLU A 241 16.28 15.91 1.99
N LYS A 242 16.10 15.27 3.15
CA LYS A 242 16.49 13.87 3.32
C LYS A 242 15.61 12.98 2.44
N PRO A 243 16.17 11.93 1.79
CA PRO A 243 15.39 11.01 0.97
C PRO A 243 14.18 10.40 1.70
N GLU A 244 14.28 10.16 3.01
CA GLU A 244 13.20 9.60 3.83
C GLU A 244 12.01 10.56 3.96
N ASP A 245 12.27 11.86 4.08
CA ASP A 245 11.25 12.89 4.18
C ASP A 245 10.52 13.04 2.83
N ILE A 246 11.28 12.98 1.72
CA ILE A 246 10.71 12.93 0.37
C ILE A 246 9.87 11.67 0.17
N ALA A 247 10.34 10.51 0.64
CA ALA A 247 9.58 9.27 0.55
C ALA A 247 8.25 9.36 1.31
N ALA A 248 8.27 9.93 2.53
CA ALA A 248 7.07 10.17 3.30
C ALA A 248 6.10 11.09 2.54
N LYS A 249 6.59 12.19 1.95
CA LYS A 249 5.78 13.13 1.14
C LYS A 249 5.18 12.48 -0.11
N LEU A 250 5.96 11.71 -0.87
CA LEU A 250 5.46 10.99 -2.05
C LEU A 250 4.40 9.97 -1.65
N LYS A 251 4.66 9.19 -0.61
CA LYS A 251 3.71 8.18 -0.14
C LYS A 251 2.39 8.82 0.25
N ALA A 252 2.47 9.94 0.97
CA ALA A 252 1.35 10.76 1.40
C ALA A 252 0.49 11.31 0.22
N LEU A 253 1.07 11.44 -0.98
CA LEU A 253 0.35 11.76 -2.23
C LEU A 253 -0.28 10.55 -2.95
N SER A 254 -0.09 9.32 -2.47
CA SER A 254 -0.66 8.14 -3.11
C SER A 254 -2.20 8.20 -3.11
N PRO A 255 -2.86 7.86 -4.24
CA PRO A 255 -4.32 7.78 -4.32
C PRO A 255 -4.95 6.85 -3.28
N THR A 256 -4.19 5.89 -2.74
CA THR A 256 -4.66 5.05 -1.64
C THR A 256 -5.04 5.87 -0.41
N TYR A 257 -4.35 6.99 -0.14
CA TYR A 257 -4.65 7.87 0.99
C TYR A 257 -5.81 8.84 0.76
N SER A 258 -6.40 8.81 -0.44
CA SER A 258 -7.68 9.43 -0.76
C SER A 258 -8.76 8.37 -1.05
N SER A 259 -8.45 7.08 -0.92
CA SER A 259 -9.44 6.01 -1.15
C SER A 259 -10.46 6.00 -0.01
N VAL A 260 -11.74 6.03 -0.37
CA VAL A 260 -12.86 5.93 0.57
C VAL A 260 -12.76 4.64 1.40
N MET A 261 -12.19 3.57 0.84
CA MET A 261 -11.95 2.30 1.53
C MET A 261 -11.06 2.45 2.78
N ASN A 262 -10.12 3.41 2.79
CA ASN A 262 -9.24 3.62 3.94
C ASN A 262 -9.85 4.51 5.01
N HIS A 263 -10.86 5.31 4.66
CA HIS A 263 -11.55 6.18 5.60
C HIS A 263 -12.81 5.55 6.19
N ILE A 264 -13.37 4.50 5.56
CA ILE A 264 -14.56 3.82 6.08
C ILE A 264 -14.34 3.20 7.48
N ARG A 265 -13.08 3.01 7.88
CA ARG A 265 -12.70 2.46 9.18
C ARG A 265 -13.33 3.20 10.35
N ILE A 266 -13.49 4.52 10.26
CA ILE A 266 -14.10 5.31 11.33
C ILE A 266 -15.61 5.04 11.48
N TYR A 267 -16.24 4.46 10.45
CA TYR A 267 -17.66 4.18 10.40
C TYR A 267 -18.03 2.72 10.67
N ILE A 268 -17.08 1.91 11.15
CA ILE A 268 -17.35 0.49 11.44
C ILE A 268 -18.53 0.31 12.42
N PRO A 269 -18.68 1.12 13.49
CA PRO A 269 -19.87 1.02 14.35
C PRO A 269 -21.19 1.26 13.62
N GLU A 270 -21.20 2.15 12.62
CA GLU A 270 -22.36 2.47 11.78
C GLU A 270 -22.59 1.43 10.68
N LEU A 271 -21.54 0.78 10.17
CA LEU A 271 -21.64 -0.34 9.23
C LEU A 271 -22.20 -1.59 9.91
N PHE A 272 -21.86 -1.82 11.18
CA PHE A 272 -22.20 -3.02 11.94
C PHE A 272 -22.81 -2.68 13.30
N PRO A 273 -24.02 -2.09 13.34
CA PRO A 273 -24.63 -1.60 14.58
C PRO A 273 -25.00 -2.71 15.57
N SER A 274 -25.18 -3.94 15.10
CA SER A 274 -25.57 -5.11 15.90
C SER A 274 -24.40 -5.96 16.39
N LEU A 275 -23.18 -5.69 15.91
CA LEU A 275 -21.99 -6.43 16.33
C LEU A 275 -21.32 -5.73 17.51
N ASP A 276 -20.76 -6.53 18.41
CA ASP A 276 -20.10 -6.08 19.64
C ASP A 276 -18.59 -5.96 19.44
N LYS A 277 -17.97 -6.89 18.70
CA LYS A 277 -16.53 -6.91 18.44
C LYS A 277 -16.25 -7.43 17.03
N VAL A 278 -15.31 -6.79 16.34
CA VAL A 278 -14.83 -7.24 15.02
C VAL A 278 -13.31 -7.15 14.94
N VAL A 279 -12.70 -7.90 14.01
CA VAL A 279 -11.30 -7.69 13.61
C VAL A 279 -11.25 -7.08 12.23
N PHE A 280 -10.71 -5.87 12.11
CA PHE A 280 -10.52 -5.20 10.82
C PHE A 280 -9.21 -5.61 10.19
N LEU A 281 -9.22 -5.91 8.88
CA LEU A 281 -8.07 -6.37 8.10
C LEU A 281 -7.86 -5.47 6.87
N ASP A 282 -6.62 -5.02 6.66
CA ASP A 282 -6.22 -4.36 5.42
C ASP A 282 -6.11 -5.36 4.26
N ASN A 283 -6.25 -4.88 3.02
CA ASN A 283 -6.21 -5.74 1.83
C ASN A 283 -4.79 -6.21 1.44
N ASP A 284 -3.76 -5.62 2.02
CA ASP A 284 -2.34 -5.94 1.81
C ASP A 284 -1.74 -6.74 2.98
N ILE A 285 -2.55 -7.56 3.64
CA ILE A 285 -2.11 -8.48 4.69
C ILE A 285 -2.19 -9.94 4.26
N VAL A 286 -1.49 -10.79 5.00
CA VAL A 286 -1.62 -12.25 4.93
C VAL A 286 -1.77 -12.78 6.35
N VAL A 287 -2.83 -13.54 6.59
CA VAL A 287 -3.04 -14.27 7.83
C VAL A 287 -2.23 -15.58 7.78
N GLN A 288 -1.49 -15.88 8.85
CA GLN A 288 -0.62 -17.06 8.93
C GLN A 288 -0.93 -17.95 10.13
N THR A 289 -1.82 -17.52 11.02
CA THR A 289 -2.27 -18.27 12.19
C THR A 289 -3.76 -18.05 12.43
N ASP A 290 -4.35 -18.91 13.25
CA ASP A 290 -5.71 -18.74 13.72
C ASP A 290 -5.87 -17.46 14.55
N LEU A 291 -6.83 -16.62 14.17
CA LEU A 291 -7.07 -15.32 14.79
C LEU A 291 -8.17 -15.35 15.85
N SER A 292 -8.81 -16.50 16.11
CA SER A 292 -9.85 -16.58 17.13
C SER A 292 -9.40 -16.13 18.54
N PRO A 293 -8.14 -16.36 18.98
CA PRO A 293 -7.69 -15.90 20.29
C PRO A 293 -7.72 -14.37 20.47
N LEU A 294 -7.85 -13.59 19.38
CA LEU A 294 -8.02 -12.14 19.47
C LEU A 294 -9.32 -11.74 20.19
N TRP A 295 -10.36 -12.58 20.16
CA TRP A 295 -11.61 -12.30 20.87
C TRP A 295 -11.48 -12.40 22.39
N ASP A 296 -10.55 -13.24 22.86
CA ASP A 296 -10.30 -13.50 24.28
C ASP A 296 -9.39 -12.45 24.94
N ILE A 297 -8.82 -11.53 24.14
CA ILE A 297 -8.01 -10.43 24.66
C ILE A 297 -8.89 -9.48 25.47
N ASP A 298 -8.53 -9.27 26.74
CA ASP A 298 -9.14 -8.26 27.60
C ASP A 298 -8.69 -6.86 27.16
N MET A 299 -9.59 -6.18 26.46
CA MET A 299 -9.38 -4.84 25.94
C MET A 299 -9.30 -3.78 27.05
N ASN A 300 -9.54 -4.11 28.32
CA ASN A 300 -9.49 -3.18 29.46
C ASN A 300 -10.37 -1.94 29.23
N GLY A 301 -11.56 -2.14 28.65
CA GLY A 301 -12.51 -1.08 28.29
C GLY A 301 -12.03 -0.14 27.17
N LYS A 302 -10.94 -0.47 26.46
CA LYS A 302 -10.45 0.25 25.28
C LYS A 302 -11.16 -0.22 24.03
N VAL A 303 -11.16 0.64 23.01
CA VAL A 303 -11.90 0.42 21.77
C VAL A 303 -11.05 -0.31 20.72
N ASN A 304 -9.77 0.03 20.60
CA ASN A 304 -8.90 -0.48 19.54
C ASN A 304 -7.74 -1.30 20.12
N GLY A 305 -7.66 -2.57 19.77
CA GLY A 305 -6.54 -3.45 20.06
C GLY A 305 -5.56 -3.39 18.90
N ALA A 306 -4.37 -2.85 19.13
CA ALA A 306 -3.41 -2.56 18.07
C ALA A 306 -1.96 -2.75 18.51
N VAL A 307 -1.10 -3.12 17.56
CA VAL A 307 0.34 -3.19 17.80
C VAL A 307 0.92 -1.78 17.81
N GLU A 308 1.66 -1.50 18.89
CA GLU A 308 2.44 -0.27 19.03
C GLU A 308 3.65 -0.26 18.10
N THR A 309 3.92 0.90 17.52
CA THR A 309 4.97 1.11 16.52
C THR A 309 6.14 1.93 17.04
N CYS A 310 6.25 2.18 18.36
CA CYS A 310 7.42 2.83 18.96
C CYS A 310 8.41 1.84 19.58
N LYS A 311 8.00 0.58 19.76
CA LYS A 311 8.79 -0.47 20.40
C LYS A 311 9.29 -1.44 19.34
N GLY A 312 10.49 -1.18 18.81
CA GLY A 312 11.15 -2.10 17.90
C GLY A 312 12.50 -1.60 17.40
N LYS A 313 13.33 -2.54 16.95
CA LYS A 313 14.70 -2.25 16.44
C LYS A 313 14.68 -1.58 15.07
N ASP A 314 13.58 -1.75 14.33
CA ASP A 314 13.41 -1.14 13.02
C ASP A 314 13.01 0.34 13.14
N LYS A 315 13.95 1.22 12.79
CA LYS A 315 13.74 2.68 12.77
C LYS A 315 12.73 3.14 11.72
N ARG A 316 12.54 2.35 10.66
CA ARG A 316 11.68 2.73 9.53
C ARG A 316 10.21 2.51 9.84
N VAL A 317 9.86 1.45 10.56
CA VAL A 317 8.47 1.06 10.81
C VAL A 317 8.12 1.03 12.30
N MET A 318 9.03 0.56 13.17
CA MET A 318 8.77 0.26 14.58
C MET A 318 9.40 1.26 15.58
N SER A 319 9.78 2.46 15.12
CA SER A 319 10.23 3.57 15.98
C SER A 319 9.44 4.87 15.72
N LYS A 320 8.10 4.76 15.71
CA LYS A 320 7.17 5.85 15.43
C LYS A 320 6.40 6.27 16.68
N MET A 321 6.47 7.57 16.96
CA MET A 321 5.72 8.25 18.01
C MET A 321 4.76 9.25 17.37
N LEU A 322 3.90 9.92 18.14
CA LEU A 322 3.02 10.95 17.59
C LEU A 322 3.78 12.05 16.84
N LYS A 323 4.97 12.45 17.30
CA LYS A 323 5.82 13.43 16.58
C LYS A 323 6.29 12.97 15.19
N SER A 324 6.19 11.67 14.89
CA SER A 324 6.49 11.14 13.56
C SER A 324 5.37 11.41 12.56
N TYR A 325 4.17 11.77 13.04
CA TYR A 325 2.97 11.93 12.21
C TYR A 325 2.34 13.33 12.32
N LEU A 326 2.35 13.92 13.52
CA LEU A 326 1.70 15.20 13.80
C LEU A 326 2.71 16.36 13.80
N ASN A 327 2.25 17.54 13.41
CA ASN A 327 3.06 18.76 13.38
C ASN A 327 3.06 19.45 14.76
N PHE A 328 4.00 19.09 15.63
CA PHE A 328 4.13 19.68 16.96
C PHE A 328 4.62 21.14 16.99
N SER A 329 5.05 21.70 15.85
CA SER A 329 5.25 23.15 15.74
C SER A 329 3.92 23.91 15.70
N HIS A 330 2.80 23.23 15.37
CA HIS A 330 1.49 23.85 15.34
C HIS A 330 0.88 23.91 16.76
N PRO A 331 0.42 25.10 17.25
CA PRO A 331 -0.10 25.25 18.61
C PRO A 331 -1.28 24.35 18.96
N LEU A 332 -2.16 24.05 17.99
CA LEU A 332 -3.29 23.13 18.23
C LEU A 332 -2.82 21.71 18.55
N ILE A 333 -1.72 21.24 17.96
CA ILE A 333 -1.20 19.89 18.22
C ILE A 333 -0.44 19.88 19.56
N SER A 334 0.51 20.79 19.75
CA SER A 334 1.37 20.78 20.95
C SER A 334 0.65 21.08 22.25
N LYS A 335 -0.52 21.74 22.20
CA LYS A 335 -1.36 21.95 23.39
C LYS A 335 -2.20 20.73 23.79
N ASN A 336 -2.45 19.79 22.87
CA ASN A 336 -3.41 18.70 23.07
C ASN A 336 -2.77 17.31 23.16
N PHE A 337 -1.54 17.13 22.66
CA PHE A 337 -0.89 15.81 22.58
C PHE A 337 0.55 15.84 23.09
N ASP A 338 1.08 14.69 23.50
CA ASP A 338 2.48 14.51 23.83
C ASP A 338 3.27 14.02 22.59
N PRO A 339 4.35 14.71 22.17
CA PRO A 339 5.18 14.26 21.05
C PRO A 339 5.81 12.87 21.22
N ASN A 340 5.96 12.40 22.46
CA ASN A 340 6.63 11.13 22.77
C ASN A 340 5.66 9.97 23.00
N GLU A 341 4.35 10.20 22.91
CA GLU A 341 3.37 9.14 22.97
C GLU A 341 3.55 8.16 21.80
N CYS A 342 3.36 6.87 22.11
CA CYS A 342 3.56 5.80 21.16
C CYS A 342 2.48 5.84 20.08
N ALA A 343 2.89 5.77 18.80
CA ALA A 343 1.92 5.54 17.73
C ALA A 343 1.61 4.04 17.60
N TRP A 344 0.47 3.72 17.02
CA TRP A 344 0.04 2.35 16.73
C TRP A 344 -0.23 2.18 15.24
N ALA A 345 -0.35 0.94 14.78
CA ALA A 345 -0.58 0.65 13.36
C ALA A 345 -2.03 0.29 13.04
N TYR A 346 -2.47 0.80 11.90
CA TYR A 346 -3.60 0.23 11.20
C TYR A 346 -3.22 -1.03 10.41
N GLY A 347 -4.20 -1.91 10.23
CA GLY A 347 -4.24 -2.94 9.19
C GLY A 347 -4.47 -4.36 9.70
N MET A 348 -4.36 -4.54 11.01
CA MET A 348 -5.03 -5.58 11.75
C MET A 348 -5.36 -5.00 13.12
N ASN A 349 -6.64 -4.80 13.38
CA ASN A 349 -7.11 -4.11 14.58
C ASN A 349 -8.31 -4.83 15.17
N ILE A 350 -8.29 -5.06 16.48
CA ILE A 350 -9.45 -5.54 17.23
C ILE A 350 -10.30 -4.32 17.57
N LEU A 351 -11.56 -4.30 17.17
CA LEU A 351 -12.44 -3.16 17.39
C LEU A 351 -13.61 -3.60 18.24
N ASP A 352 -13.63 -3.12 19.48
CA ASP A 352 -14.74 -3.26 20.40
C ASP A 352 -15.79 -2.18 20.06
N LEU A 353 -16.80 -2.59 19.28
CA LEU A 353 -17.85 -1.69 18.78
C LEU A 353 -18.83 -1.30 19.88
N GLU A 354 -19.04 -2.17 20.87
CA GLU A 354 -19.87 -1.84 22.02
C GLU A 354 -19.25 -0.72 22.85
N ALA A 355 -17.95 -0.80 23.13
CA ALA A 355 -17.19 0.25 23.76
C ALA A 355 -17.14 1.50 22.88
N TRP A 356 -16.87 1.36 21.57
CA TRP A 356 -16.80 2.49 20.64
C TRP A 356 -18.06 3.35 20.69
N ARG A 357 -19.24 2.73 20.63
CA ARG A 357 -20.54 3.43 20.67
C ARG A 357 -20.76 4.28 21.93
N LYS A 358 -20.02 4.01 23.01
CA LYS A 358 -20.07 4.76 24.29
C LYS A 358 -19.04 5.91 24.35
N THR A 359 -18.24 6.10 23.30
CA THR A 359 -17.20 7.14 23.21
C THR A 359 -17.54 8.23 22.20
N ASN A 360 -16.69 9.27 22.13
CA ASN A 360 -16.77 10.33 21.14
C ASN A 360 -15.71 10.18 20.02
N ILE A 361 -15.18 8.97 19.78
CA ILE A 361 -14.08 8.74 18.82
C ILE A 361 -14.44 9.22 17.42
N SER A 362 -15.61 8.82 16.88
CA SER A 362 -16.04 9.21 15.53
C SER A 362 -16.22 10.72 15.39
N TYR A 363 -16.79 11.37 16.42
CA TYR A 363 -16.91 12.84 16.47
C TYR A 363 -15.54 13.53 16.52
N THR A 364 -14.64 13.04 17.38
CA THR A 364 -13.28 13.56 17.53
C THR A 364 -12.51 13.47 16.23
N TYR A 365 -12.62 12.34 15.53
CA TYR A 365 -12.03 12.15 14.20
C TYR A 365 -12.49 13.24 13.23
N HIS A 366 -13.80 13.47 13.10
CA HIS A 366 -14.34 14.49 12.21
C HIS A 366 -13.95 15.91 12.59
N TYR A 367 -14.00 16.23 13.89
CA TYR A 367 -13.56 17.52 14.41
C TYR A 367 -12.12 17.82 13.99
N TRP A 368 -11.19 16.89 14.22
CA TRP A 368 -9.78 17.11 13.89
C TRP A 368 -9.52 17.17 12.39
N VAL A 369 -10.20 16.35 11.59
CA VAL A 369 -10.14 16.46 10.12
C VAL A 369 -10.58 17.85 9.66
N GLU A 370 -11.68 18.37 10.21
CA GLU A 370 -12.15 19.73 9.90
C GLU A 370 -11.15 20.81 10.36
N GLN A 371 -10.55 20.67 11.55
CA GLN A 371 -9.50 21.59 12.01
C GLN A 371 -8.28 21.56 11.10
N ASN A 372 -7.90 20.39 10.58
CA ASN A 372 -6.78 20.27 9.66
C ASN A 372 -7.08 21.01 8.35
N ILE A 373 -8.30 20.88 7.81
CA ILE A 373 -8.73 21.63 6.63
C ILE A 373 -8.71 23.14 6.88
N LYS A 374 -9.24 23.60 8.03
CA LYS A 374 -9.22 25.03 8.43
C LYS A 374 -7.80 25.58 8.63
N SER A 375 -6.82 24.70 8.88
CA SER A 375 -5.42 25.03 9.09
C SER A 375 -4.57 24.76 7.84
N ASP A 376 -5.16 24.79 6.63
CA ASP A 376 -4.49 24.54 5.36
C ASP A 376 -3.69 23.22 5.32
N LEU A 377 -4.24 22.17 5.94
CA LEU A 377 -3.65 20.84 6.07
C LEU A 377 -2.28 20.83 6.78
N SER A 378 -2.08 21.74 7.74
CA SER A 378 -0.80 21.89 8.44
C SER A 378 -0.68 21.11 9.76
N LEU A 379 -1.75 20.48 10.26
CA LEU A 379 -1.73 19.81 11.57
C LEU A 379 -0.99 18.47 11.54
N TRP A 380 -0.95 17.81 10.40
CA TRP A 380 -0.13 16.64 10.12
C TRP A 380 0.19 16.64 8.62
N HIS A 381 1.02 15.69 8.18
CA HIS A 381 1.32 15.55 6.77
C HIS A 381 0.12 14.99 6.00
N LEU A 382 0.11 13.73 5.60
CA LEU A 382 -1.06 13.15 4.92
C LEU A 382 -1.26 11.69 5.34
N GLY A 383 -2.43 11.17 4.96
CA GLY A 383 -2.86 9.80 5.22
C GLY A 383 -3.98 9.70 6.26
N THR A 384 -4.51 8.49 6.42
CA THR A 384 -5.66 8.19 7.28
C THR A 384 -5.26 7.83 8.71
N LEU A 385 -3.99 7.49 8.94
CA LEU A 385 -3.47 7.14 10.26
C LEU A 385 -3.43 8.33 11.23
N PRO A 386 -2.89 9.52 10.88
CA PRO A 386 -2.81 10.65 11.83
C PRO A 386 -4.15 11.03 12.50
N PRO A 387 -5.28 11.23 11.77
CA PRO A 387 -6.55 11.52 12.44
C PRO A 387 -7.07 10.32 13.25
N GLY A 388 -6.71 9.08 12.89
CA GLY A 388 -6.95 7.89 13.72
C GLY A 388 -6.17 7.93 15.04
N LEU A 389 -4.87 8.20 15.00
CA LEU A 389 -4.03 8.32 16.21
C LEU A 389 -4.63 9.33 17.20
N ILE A 390 -5.11 10.47 16.69
CA ILE A 390 -5.78 11.49 17.49
C ILE A 390 -7.13 11.00 18.03
N ALA A 391 -7.99 10.46 17.17
CA ALA A 391 -9.35 10.07 17.56
C ALA A 391 -9.37 8.96 18.60
N PHE A 392 -8.45 8.00 18.49
CA PHE A 392 -8.31 6.89 19.42
C PHE A 392 -7.38 7.18 20.60
N HIS A 393 -6.90 8.41 20.77
CA HIS A 393 -6.06 8.77 21.90
C HIS A 393 -6.73 8.38 23.23
N GLY A 394 -6.00 7.64 24.07
CA GLY A 394 -6.51 7.08 25.33
C GLY A 394 -7.48 5.89 25.19
N ASN A 395 -7.81 5.46 23.97
CA ASN A 395 -8.77 4.38 23.67
C ASN A 395 -8.13 3.16 22.97
N VAL A 396 -6.80 3.03 23.05
CA VAL A 396 -6.05 1.91 22.47
C VAL A 396 -5.56 0.97 23.56
N HIS A 397 -5.72 -0.34 23.33
CA HIS A 397 -5.08 -1.40 24.08
C HIS A 397 -3.94 -1.98 23.23
N THR A 398 -2.73 -2.00 23.79
CA THR A 398 -1.56 -2.56 23.10
C THR A 398 -1.64 -4.08 23.08
N ILE A 399 -1.57 -4.67 21.90
CA ILE A 399 -1.49 -6.13 21.74
C ILE A 399 -0.07 -6.58 21.39
N ASP A 400 0.20 -7.88 21.56
CA ASP A 400 1.51 -8.47 21.29
C ASP A 400 1.93 -8.25 19.81
N PRO A 401 3.17 -7.78 19.54
CA PRO A 401 3.69 -7.60 18.18
C PRO A 401 3.65 -8.86 17.30
N PHE A 402 3.57 -10.06 17.88
CA PHE A 402 3.31 -11.32 17.18
C PHE A 402 2.09 -11.21 16.27
N TRP A 403 1.03 -10.55 16.72
CA TRP A 403 -0.24 -10.51 16.01
C TRP A 403 -0.19 -9.69 14.72
N HIS A 404 0.66 -8.67 14.64
CA HIS A 404 0.73 -7.77 13.47
C HIS A 404 2.15 -7.35 13.16
N MET A 405 2.79 -8.07 12.25
CA MET A 405 4.12 -7.71 11.74
C MET A 405 4.01 -6.79 10.53
N LEU A 406 4.55 -5.59 10.71
CA LEU A 406 4.55 -4.52 9.72
C LEU A 406 5.88 -4.52 8.95
N GLY A 407 5.90 -3.87 7.80
CA GLY A 407 7.12 -3.42 7.17
C GLY A 407 7.45 -4.08 5.84
N LEU A 408 6.69 -5.11 5.45
CA LEU A 408 7.05 -5.96 4.31
C LEU A 408 6.97 -5.21 2.99
N GLY A 409 6.24 -4.09 2.91
CA GLY A 409 6.18 -3.23 1.72
C GLY A 409 7.20 -2.08 1.71
N TYR A 410 8.01 -1.92 2.76
CA TYR A 410 9.00 -0.82 2.85
C TYR A 410 10.44 -1.27 2.63
N GLN A 411 10.81 -2.47 3.10
CA GLN A 411 12.21 -2.85 3.19
C GLN A 411 12.49 -4.33 2.91
N GLU A 412 13.63 -4.55 2.28
CA GLU A 412 14.12 -5.86 1.86
C GLU A 412 14.73 -6.66 3.02
N ASN A 413 15.33 -5.97 4.01
CA ASN A 413 16.02 -6.56 5.15
C ASN A 413 15.08 -7.08 6.26
N THR A 414 13.83 -7.36 5.93
CA THR A 414 12.87 -7.97 6.85
C THR A 414 13.34 -9.40 7.19
N ASN A 415 13.43 -9.73 8.48
CA ASN A 415 13.80 -11.08 8.90
C ASN A 415 12.71 -12.07 8.47
N LEU A 416 13.06 -12.98 7.55
CA LEU A 416 12.11 -13.95 6.98
C LEU A 416 11.62 -14.96 8.03
N VAL A 417 12.42 -15.29 9.04
CA VAL A 417 12.00 -16.21 10.12
C VAL A 417 10.91 -15.55 10.95
N ASP A 418 11.13 -14.30 11.35
CA ASP A 418 10.13 -13.52 12.10
C ASP A 418 8.87 -13.33 11.26
N ALA A 419 9.02 -12.99 9.98
CA ALA A 419 7.90 -12.85 9.06
C ALA A 419 7.10 -14.15 8.89
N LYS A 420 7.74 -15.32 8.83
CA LYS A 420 7.02 -16.61 8.76
C LYS A 420 6.30 -16.98 10.05
N ASN A 421 6.79 -16.51 11.19
CA ASN A 421 6.25 -16.84 12.50
C ASN A 421 5.20 -15.83 13.00
N ALA A 422 5.09 -14.65 12.40
CA ALA A 422 4.09 -13.65 12.77
C ALA A 422 2.66 -14.13 12.44
N GLY A 423 1.69 -13.78 13.29
CA GLY A 423 0.29 -14.16 13.09
C GLY A 423 -0.34 -13.52 11.86
N VAL A 424 -0.05 -12.23 11.64
CA VAL A 424 -0.39 -11.50 10.42
C VAL A 424 0.82 -10.74 9.93
N VAL A 425 1.14 -10.85 8.64
CA VAL A 425 2.15 -10.01 7.98
C VAL A 425 1.50 -8.97 7.09
N HIS A 426 2.02 -7.75 7.14
CA HIS A 426 1.45 -6.60 6.45
C HIS A 426 2.45 -6.04 5.44
N PHE A 427 2.08 -6.06 4.16
CA PHE A 427 2.81 -5.46 3.04
C PHE A 427 2.55 -3.94 2.94
N ASN A 428 2.49 -3.26 4.08
CA ASN A 428 2.35 -1.82 4.13
C ASN A 428 3.60 -1.16 3.53
N GLY A 429 3.37 -0.17 2.66
CA GLY A 429 4.42 0.45 1.86
C GLY A 429 4.11 0.38 0.37
N TRP A 430 5.12 0.59 -0.47
CA TRP A 430 4.97 0.61 -1.93
C TRP A 430 5.14 -0.76 -2.56
N ALA A 431 5.99 -1.63 -2.00
CA ALA A 431 6.29 -2.94 -2.54
C ALA A 431 5.14 -3.92 -2.24
N LYS A 432 4.00 -3.72 -2.92
CA LYS A 432 2.83 -4.60 -2.82
C LYS A 432 3.11 -5.95 -3.48
N PRO A 433 2.63 -7.06 -2.93
CA PRO A 433 3.01 -8.40 -3.39
C PRO A 433 2.46 -8.77 -4.78
N TRP A 434 1.42 -8.08 -5.24
CA TRP A 434 0.86 -8.20 -6.60
C TRP A 434 1.51 -7.26 -7.64
N LEU A 435 2.58 -6.55 -7.26
CA LEU A 435 3.33 -5.67 -8.15
C LEU A 435 4.75 -6.21 -8.38
N ASP A 436 5.34 -5.86 -9.53
CA ASP A 436 6.73 -6.25 -9.87
C ASP A 436 7.78 -5.66 -8.92
N ILE A 437 7.43 -4.58 -8.21
CA ILE A 437 8.29 -3.94 -7.20
C ILE A 437 8.26 -4.62 -5.83
N ALA A 438 7.54 -5.74 -5.68
CA ALA A 438 7.54 -6.58 -4.48
C ALA A 438 8.95 -7.09 -4.17
N PHE A 439 9.27 -7.25 -2.88
CA PHE A 439 10.54 -7.90 -2.50
C PHE A 439 10.47 -9.41 -2.77
N PRO A 440 11.34 -9.98 -3.64
CA PRO A 440 11.20 -11.35 -4.12
C PRO A 440 11.19 -12.41 -3.01
N GLN A 441 11.93 -12.20 -1.93
CA GLN A 441 12.01 -13.12 -0.78
C GLN A 441 10.77 -13.08 0.13
N LEU A 442 9.97 -12.01 0.07
CA LEU A 442 8.73 -11.85 0.86
C LEU A 442 7.50 -12.21 0.03
N LYS A 443 7.56 -12.06 -1.30
CA LYS A 443 6.48 -12.38 -2.25
C LYS A 443 5.87 -13.78 -2.05
N PRO A 444 6.65 -14.86 -1.76
CA PRO A 444 6.11 -16.20 -1.50
C PRO A 444 5.13 -16.30 -0.32
N LEU A 445 5.19 -15.40 0.66
CA LEU A 445 4.23 -15.37 1.77
C LEU A 445 2.81 -15.06 1.27
N TRP A 446 2.70 -14.28 0.20
CA TRP A 446 1.44 -13.88 -0.41
C TRP A 446 1.05 -14.78 -1.59
N THR A 447 1.98 -15.08 -2.50
CA THR A 447 1.68 -15.87 -3.71
C THR A 447 1.27 -17.31 -3.44
N LYS A 448 1.63 -17.88 -2.27
CA LYS A 448 1.16 -19.21 -1.86
C LYS A 448 -0.37 -19.31 -1.73
N TYR A 449 -1.08 -18.19 -1.61
CA TYR A 449 -2.54 -18.15 -1.57
C TYR A 449 -3.18 -17.85 -2.92
N VAL A 450 -2.42 -17.41 -3.92
CA VAL A 450 -2.95 -17.21 -5.28
C VAL A 450 -2.95 -18.55 -6.02
N ASP A 451 -4.10 -18.90 -6.59
CA ASP A 451 -4.18 -20.03 -7.51
C ASP A 451 -3.85 -19.55 -8.93
N PHE A 452 -2.61 -19.74 -9.37
CA PHE A 452 -2.17 -19.36 -10.71
C PHE A 452 -2.71 -20.26 -11.82
N SER A 453 -3.37 -21.36 -11.47
CA SER A 453 -4.08 -22.23 -12.43
C SER A 453 -5.56 -21.87 -12.57
N ASP A 454 -6.06 -20.90 -11.79
CA ASP A 454 -7.41 -20.39 -11.98
C ASP A 454 -7.56 -19.73 -13.35
N ASN A 455 -8.68 -20.01 -14.03
CA ASN A 455 -8.92 -19.55 -15.39
C ASN A 455 -8.88 -18.02 -15.52
N PHE A 456 -9.38 -17.27 -14.53
CA PHE A 456 -9.36 -15.81 -14.57
C PHE A 456 -7.96 -15.27 -14.35
N ILE A 457 -7.21 -15.86 -13.42
CA ILE A 457 -5.82 -15.50 -13.12
C ILE A 457 -4.91 -15.78 -14.32
N GLU A 458 -5.03 -16.98 -14.91
CA GLU A 458 -4.23 -17.39 -16.07
C GLU A 458 -4.54 -16.56 -17.31
N SER A 459 -5.83 -16.35 -17.62
CA SER A 459 -6.27 -15.58 -18.80
C SER A 459 -5.83 -14.12 -18.76
N CYS A 460 -5.76 -13.53 -17.56
CA CYS A 460 -5.25 -12.17 -17.36
C CYS A 460 -3.73 -12.10 -17.13
N HIS A 461 -3.02 -13.21 -17.34
CA HIS A 461 -1.55 -13.29 -17.26
C HIS A 461 -0.96 -12.81 -15.92
N ILE A 462 -1.69 -13.03 -14.82
CA ILE A 462 -1.18 -12.79 -13.47
C ILE A 462 -0.24 -13.95 -13.13
N ARG A 463 1.03 -13.65 -12.83
CA ARG A 463 2.09 -14.65 -12.62
C ARG A 463 2.81 -14.48 -11.28
N ALA A 464 3.38 -15.58 -10.80
CA ALA A 464 4.07 -15.70 -9.52
C ALA A 464 5.31 -14.81 -9.41
#